data_AF-A0A962DIU8-F1
#
_entry.id   AF-A0A962DIU8-F1
#
_cell.length_a   1.000
_cell.length_b   1.000
_cell.length_c   1.000
_cell.angle_alpha   90.00
_cell.angle_beta   90.00
_cell.angle_gamma   90.00
#
_symmetry.space_group_name_H-M   'P 1'
#
loop_
_entity.id
_entity.type
_entity.pdbx_description
1 polymer ?
#
loop_
_entity_poly.entity_id
_entity_poly.type
_entity_poly.pdbx_seq_one_letter_code
_entity_poly.pdbx_strand_id
1 'polypeptide(L)'
;SRYGTETTGGQLIWKHQCEINLEDKHVLLIDDIFDEGYTLMAVHEWCEKQKAKSVKSVVLVCKNHNRGYADYKVDYSGFEVEDLYIFGYGMDYQEKLRHLNDIYYLKL
;
A
#
# COMPACT_ATOMS: atom_id res chain seq x y z
N SER A 1 1.27 4.31 11.69
CA SER A 1 0.39 5.25 10.96
C SER A 1 1.10 6.58 10.84
N ARG A 2 1.24 7.14 9.62
CA ARG A 2 1.75 8.50 9.42
C ARG A 2 0.63 9.50 9.79
N TYR A 3 0.41 9.65 11.09
CA TYR A 3 -0.35 10.74 11.70
C TYR A 3 0.54 11.31 12.79
N GLY A 4 1.26 12.38 12.46
CA GLY A 4 2.26 13.02 13.32
C GLY A 4 3.23 13.83 12.49
N THR A 5 3.53 15.04 12.95
CA THR A 5 4.45 16.04 12.37
C THR A 5 5.93 15.64 12.40
N GLU A 6 6.24 14.37 12.10
CA GLU A 6 7.61 13.89 11.99
C GLU A 6 7.81 13.20 10.64
N THR A 7 8.34 13.97 9.69
CA THR A 7 8.84 13.52 8.39
C THR A 7 10.17 12.80 8.55
N THR A 8 10.13 11.61 9.15
CA THR A 8 11.11 10.57 8.88
C THR A 8 10.34 9.32 8.47
N GLY A 9 10.86 8.54 7.52
CA GLY A 9 10.26 7.29 7.04
C GLY A 9 10.18 6.25 8.14
N GLY A 10 9.28 6.48 9.10
CA GLY A 10 9.24 5.84 10.39
C GLY A 10 8.88 4.37 10.26
N GLN A 11 9.64 3.57 11.00
CA GLN A 11 9.48 2.16 11.29
C GLN A 11 8.02 1.68 11.16
N LEU A 12 7.80 0.55 10.47
CA LEU A 12 6.48 -0.04 10.32
C LEU A 12 5.84 -0.29 11.69
N ILE A 13 4.76 0.43 11.99
CA ILE A 13 3.99 0.26 13.22
C ILE A 13 2.79 -0.64 12.90
N TRP A 14 2.81 -1.86 13.42
CA TRP A 14 1.70 -2.80 13.31
C TRP A 14 0.56 -2.39 14.27
N LYS A 15 -0.64 -2.17 13.73
CA LYS A 15 -1.86 -2.15 14.55
C LYS A 15 -2.31 -3.57 14.88
N HIS A 16 -2.26 -4.44 13.88
CA HIS A 16 -2.50 -5.87 13.99
C HIS A 16 -1.49 -6.58 13.09
N GLN A 17 -0.54 -7.28 13.71
CA GLN A 17 0.43 -8.06 12.99
C GLN A 17 -0.16 -9.44 12.66
N CYS A 18 0.20 -10.00 11.50
CA CYS A 18 -0.22 -11.34 11.14
C CYS A 18 0.37 -12.39 12.11
N GLU A 19 -0.49 -13.19 12.73
CA GLU A 19 -0.10 -14.27 13.66
C GLU A 19 0.09 -15.62 12.96
N ILE A 20 -0.24 -15.71 11.68
CA ILE A 20 -0.12 -16.92 10.87
C ILE A 20 1.36 -17.18 10.59
N ASN A 21 1.85 -18.38 10.87
CA ASN A 21 3.19 -18.80 10.41
C ASN A 21 3.25 -18.74 8.87
N LEU A 22 4.18 -17.95 8.34
CA LEU A 22 4.35 -17.73 6.89
C LEU A 22 5.38 -18.68 6.25
N GLU A 23 6.12 -19.47 7.03
CA GLU A 23 7.16 -20.38 6.53
C GLU A 23 6.58 -21.32 5.45
N ASP A 24 7.27 -21.38 4.31
CA ASP A 24 6.92 -22.16 3.13
C ASP A 24 5.55 -21.82 2.48
N LYS A 25 4.93 -20.69 2.84
CA LYS A 25 3.67 -20.23 2.26
C LYS A 25 3.85 -19.19 1.16
N HIS A 26 2.95 -19.22 0.19
CA HIS A 26 2.80 -18.15 -0.79
C HIS A 26 1.93 -17.04 -0.20
N VAL A 27 2.45 -15.82 -0.14
CA VAL A 27 1.80 -14.63 0.43
C VAL A 27 1.45 -13.65 -0.69
N LEU A 28 0.19 -13.20 -0.71
CA LEU A 28 -0.26 -12.10 -1.55
C LEU A 28 -0.64 -10.92 -0.66
N LEU A 29 0.11 -9.83 -0.77
CA LEU A 29 -0.19 -8.55 -0.16
C LEU A 29 -1.23 -7.82 -1.00
N ILE A 30 -2.27 -7.31 -0.36
CA ILE A 30 -3.38 -6.60 -1.01
C ILE A 30 -3.44 -5.21 -0.38
N ASP A 31 -3.37 -4.18 -1.22
CA ASP A 31 -3.53 -2.78 -0.80
C ASP A 31 -4.51 -2.04 -1.73
N ASP A 32 -5.12 -0.96 -1.26
CA ASP A 32 -6.02 -0.15 -2.09
C ASP A 32 -5.24 0.73 -3.08
N ILE A 33 -4.16 1.35 -2.62
CA ILE A 33 -3.38 2.30 -3.41
C ILE A 33 -1.86 2.14 -3.23
N PHE A 34 -1.13 2.15 -4.34
CA PHE A 34 0.31 2.32 -4.36
C PHE A 34 0.68 3.76 -4.73
N ASP A 35 1.27 4.47 -3.75
CA ASP A 35 1.80 5.84 -3.87
C ASP A 35 3.34 5.80 -3.77
N GLU A 36 3.94 6.11 -2.61
CA GLU A 36 5.41 6.07 -2.45
C GLU A 36 6.03 4.67 -2.24
N GLY A 37 5.21 3.66 -1.93
CA GLY A 37 5.64 2.27 -1.77
C GLY A 37 6.34 1.86 -0.45
N TYR A 38 6.66 2.80 0.45
CA TYR A 38 7.37 2.50 1.71
C TYR A 38 6.67 1.45 2.59
N THR A 39 5.35 1.56 2.76
CA THR A 39 4.58 0.62 3.60
C THR A 39 4.60 -0.79 3.01
N LEU A 40 4.29 -0.91 1.73
CA LEU A 40 4.18 -2.20 1.04
C LEU A 40 5.54 -2.92 0.97
N MET A 41 6.63 -2.16 0.76
CA MET A 41 8.00 -2.67 0.85
C MET A 41 8.32 -3.21 2.25
N ALA A 42 8.04 -2.44 3.30
CA ALA A 42 8.32 -2.87 4.68
C ALA A 42 7.56 -4.15 5.06
N VAL A 43 6.32 -4.28 4.61
CA VAL A 43 5.51 -5.50 4.81
C VAL A 43 6.07 -6.66 3.98
N HIS A 44 6.48 -6.41 2.73
CA HIS A 44 7.09 -7.42 1.87
C HIS A 44 8.36 -8.00 2.50
N GLU A 45 9.30 -7.13 2.90
CA GLU A 45 10.53 -7.56 3.58
C GLU A 45 10.22 -8.30 4.89
N TRP A 46 9.18 -7.89 5.62
CA TRP A 46 8.78 -8.59 6.83
C TRP A 46 8.31 -10.02 6.52
N CYS A 47 7.50 -10.21 5.47
CA CYS A 47 7.07 -11.54 5.01
C CYS A 47 8.25 -12.42 4.57
N GLU A 48 9.22 -11.86 3.85
CA GLU A 48 10.45 -12.58 3.48
C GLU A 48 11.25 -13.01 4.73
N LYS A 49 11.37 -12.13 5.74
CA LYS A 49 12.00 -12.44 7.02
C LYS A 49 11.25 -13.54 7.80
N GLN A 50 9.95 -13.69 7.57
CA GLN A 50 9.15 -14.82 8.11
C GLN A 50 9.28 -16.10 7.26
N LYS A 51 10.20 -16.14 6.29
CA LYS A 51 10.46 -17.28 5.40
C LYS A 51 9.27 -17.68 4.52
N ALA A 52 8.48 -16.69 4.09
CA ALA A 52 7.50 -16.92 3.05
C ALA A 52 8.17 -17.52 1.80
N LYS A 53 7.53 -18.52 1.18
CA LYS A 53 8.00 -19.18 -0.04
C LYS A 53 8.01 -18.23 -1.24
N SER A 54 7.04 -17.32 -1.27
CA SER A 54 7.03 -16.19 -2.20
C SER A 54 6.17 -15.08 -1.63
N VAL A 55 6.52 -13.83 -1.92
CA VAL A 55 5.70 -12.67 -1.61
C VAL A 55 5.37 -11.96 -2.92
N LYS A 56 4.08 -11.73 -3.15
CA LYS A 56 3.54 -10.98 -4.29
C LYS A 56 2.65 -9.86 -3.80
N SER A 57 2.45 -8.84 -4.62
CA SER A 57 1.64 -7.67 -4.30
C SER A 57 0.59 -7.39 -5.37
N VAL A 58 -0.61 -7.06 -4.93
CA VAL A 58 -1.68 -6.54 -5.79
C VAL A 58 -2.23 -5.27 -5.19
N VAL A 59 -2.41 -4.25 -6.03
CA VAL A 59 -3.06 -3.00 -5.65
C VAL A 59 -4.20 -2.68 -6.60
N LEU A 60 -5.25 -2.04 -6.08
CA LEU A 60 -6.33 -1.57 -6.95
C LEU A 60 -5.84 -0.43 -7.84
N VAL A 61 -5.14 0.55 -7.28
CA VAL A 61 -4.63 1.71 -8.02
C VAL A 61 -3.13 1.91 -7.81
N CYS A 62 -2.39 2.10 -8.89
CA CYS A 62 -0.97 2.47 -8.89
C CYS A 62 -0.82 3.88 -9.45
N LYS A 63 -0.23 4.79 -8.68
CA LYS A 63 0.04 6.16 -9.16
C LYS A 63 1.36 6.23 -9.92
N ASN A 64 1.30 6.90 -11.06
CA ASN A 64 2.46 7.17 -11.89
C ASN A 64 3.11 8.49 -11.47
N HIS A 65 4.17 8.39 -10.65
CA HIS A 65 5.00 9.54 -10.28
C HIS A 65 6.44 9.12 -9.97
N ASN A 66 7.36 10.09 -9.99
CA ASN A 66 8.78 9.85 -9.69
C ASN A 66 9.13 9.98 -8.19
N ARG A 67 8.12 9.99 -7.31
CA ARG A 67 8.29 10.04 -5.85
C ARG A 67 8.27 8.62 -5.27
N GLY A 68 8.95 8.40 -4.15
CA GLY A 68 8.94 7.12 -3.44
C GLY A 68 10.21 6.28 -3.60
N TYR A 69 10.15 5.03 -3.16
CA TYR A 69 11.29 4.10 -3.19
C TYR A 69 11.42 3.48 -4.57
N ALA A 70 12.48 3.86 -5.31
CA ALA A 70 12.67 3.53 -6.73
C ALA A 70 12.70 2.02 -7.04
N ASP A 71 12.94 1.16 -6.05
CA ASP A 71 13.22 -0.26 -6.28
C ASP A 71 12.07 -1.20 -5.92
N TYR A 72 10.94 -0.71 -5.37
CA TYR A 72 9.78 -1.56 -5.12
C TYR A 72 8.78 -1.49 -6.28
N LYS A 73 8.52 -2.63 -6.91
CA LYS A 73 7.55 -2.75 -7.99
C LYS A 73 6.38 -3.64 -7.57
N VAL A 74 5.17 -3.13 -7.73
CA VAL A 74 3.95 -3.93 -7.53
C VAL A 74 3.85 -5.00 -8.62
N ASP A 75 3.46 -6.23 -8.26
CA ASP A 75 3.34 -7.32 -9.22
C ASP A 75 2.07 -7.20 -10.08
N TYR A 76 0.97 -6.71 -9.50
CA TYR A 76 -0.32 -6.54 -10.17
C TYR A 76 -0.99 -5.21 -9.79
N SER A 77 -1.46 -4.46 -10.77
CA SER A 77 -2.28 -3.26 -10.58
C SER A 77 -3.61 -3.42 -11.31
N GLY A 78 -4.70 -2.93 -10.71
CA GLY A 78 -6.00 -2.84 -11.38
C GLY A 78 -6.05 -1.65 -12.35
N PHE A 79 -5.58 -0.50 -11.89
CA PHE A 79 -5.50 0.75 -12.65
C PHE A 79 -4.15 1.42 -12.45
N GLU A 80 -3.65 2.03 -13.51
CA GLU A 80 -2.56 2.99 -13.45
C GLU A 80 -3.14 4.38 -13.67
N VAL A 81 -2.85 5.31 -12.76
CA VAL A 81 -3.41 6.67 -12.79
C VAL A 81 -2.30 7.72 -12.70
N GLU A 82 -2.58 8.91 -13.20
CA GLU A 82 -1.73 10.08 -12.94
C GLU A 82 -1.68 10.39 -11.44
N ASP A 83 -0.75 11.26 -11.07
CA ASP A 83 -0.54 11.69 -9.69
C ASP A 83 -1.64 12.64 -9.18
N LEU A 84 -2.82 12.07 -8.97
CA LEU A 84 -4.02 12.74 -8.50
C LEU A 84 -4.36 12.27 -7.08
N TYR A 85 -4.99 13.15 -6.31
CA TYR A 85 -5.58 12.74 -5.05
C TYR A 85 -6.89 11.99 -5.35
N ILE A 86 -6.92 10.69 -5.05
CA ILE A 86 -8.08 9.82 -5.28
C ILE A 86 -8.70 9.36 -3.95
N PHE A 87 -10.00 9.09 -3.97
CA PHE A 87 -10.78 8.63 -2.81
C PHE A 87 -12.02 7.86 -3.25
N GLY A 88 -12.75 7.26 -2.30
CA GLY A 88 -13.85 6.35 -2.59
C GLY A 88 -13.38 4.91 -2.71
N TYR A 89 -14.33 3.97 -2.72
CA TYR A 89 -14.05 2.55 -2.84
C TYR A 89 -13.01 2.01 -1.83
N GLY A 90 -13.13 2.43 -0.56
CA GLY A 90 -12.22 2.09 0.54
C GLY A 90 -11.19 3.18 0.87
N MET A 91 -10.75 3.94 -0.13
CA MET A 91 -9.82 5.07 0.03
C MET A 91 -10.54 6.29 0.61
N ASP A 92 -9.87 7.05 1.47
CA ASP A 92 -10.47 8.22 2.13
C ASP A 92 -10.07 9.56 1.54
N TYR A 93 -10.92 10.54 1.81
CA TYR A 93 -10.58 11.96 1.82
C TYR A 93 -10.83 12.49 3.24
N GLN A 94 -9.76 12.83 3.96
CA GLN A 94 -9.83 13.28 5.36
C GLN A 94 -10.62 12.32 6.27
N GLU A 95 -10.33 11.01 6.18
CA GLU A 95 -11.03 9.93 6.90
C GLU A 95 -12.52 9.78 6.56
N LYS A 96 -12.99 10.44 5.49
CA LYS A 96 -14.36 10.36 5.00
C LYS A 96 -14.40 9.72 3.62
N LEU A 97 -15.63 9.49 3.13
CA LEU A 97 -15.93 9.09 1.76
C LEU A 97 -15.44 7.68 1.33
N ARG A 98 -14.88 6.86 2.24
CA ARG A 98 -14.50 5.47 1.97
C ARG A 98 -15.64 4.60 1.40
N HIS A 99 -16.88 4.92 1.77
CA HIS A 99 -18.08 4.15 1.43
C HIS A 99 -18.66 4.44 0.04
N LEU A 100 -18.08 5.38 -0.71
CA LEU A 100 -18.57 5.68 -2.06
C LEU A 100 -18.33 4.48 -2.98
N ASN A 101 -19.27 4.23 -3.90
CA ASN A 101 -19.24 3.06 -4.78
C ASN A 101 -18.25 3.17 -5.94
N ASP A 102 -17.80 4.38 -6.25
CA ASP A 102 -16.87 4.67 -7.33
C ASP A 102 -15.56 5.28 -6.80
N ILE A 103 -14.53 5.27 -7.65
CA ILE A 103 -13.29 5.98 -7.41
C ILE A 103 -13.43 7.40 -7.96
N TYR A 104 -13.21 8.39 -7.10
CA TYR A 104 -13.23 9.80 -7.45
C TYR A 104 -11.83 10.39 -7.34
N TYR A 105 -11.60 11.52 -8.03
CA TYR A 105 -10.40 12.31 -7.87
C TYR A 105 -10.76 13.75 -7.51
N LEU A 106 -9.90 14.41 -6.74
CA LEU A 106 -10.04 15.83 -6.45
C LEU A 106 -9.48 16.65 -7.60
N LYS A 107 -10.33 17.47 -8.21
CA LYS A 107 -9.88 18.49 -9.16
C LYS A 107 -9.48 19.74 -8.39
N LEU A 108 -8.17 20.01 -8.35
CA LEU A 108 -7.60 21.24 -7.80
C LEU A 108 -7.83 22.43 -8.74
#